data_AF-A0A076FIL8-F1
#
_entry.id   AF-A0A076FIL8-F1
#
_cell.length_a   1.000
_cell.length_b   1.000
_cell.length_c   1.000
_cell.angle_alpha   90.00
_cell.angle_beta   90.00
_cell.angle_gamma   90.00
#
_symmetry.space_group_name_H-M   'P 1'
#
loop_
_entity.id
_entity.type
_entity.pdbx_description
1 polymer ?
#
loop_
_entity_poly.entity_id
_entity_poly.type
_entity_poly.pdbx_seq_one_letter_code
_entity_poly.pdbx_strand_id
1 'polypeptide(L)'
;VVVNALVGAIPSIMNVLLVCLIFWLIFSIMGVNLFAGTFFECVNKTDGVRISHLIVPLKNVCETLDYARWRNVKVNFDNVAAGYLSLLQV
;
A
#
# COMPACT_ATOMS: atom_id res chain seq x y z
N VAL A 1 -18.73 29.63 -15.93
CA VAL A 1 -18.43 29.05 -17.26
C VAL A 1 -17.54 27.80 -17.17
N VAL A 2 -16.40 27.84 -16.47
CA VAL A 2 -15.46 26.70 -16.36
C VAL A 2 -16.09 25.46 -15.69
N VAL A 3 -16.86 25.64 -14.61
CA VAL A 3 -17.51 24.52 -13.90
C VAL A 3 -18.54 23.81 -14.79
N ASN A 4 -19.27 24.54 -15.63
CA ASN A 4 -20.25 23.95 -16.55
C ASN A 4 -19.59 23.10 -17.65
N ALA A 5 -18.40 23.52 -18.10
CA ALA A 5 -17.58 22.73 -19.03
C ALA A 5 -17.03 21.46 -18.37
N LEU A 6 -16.57 21.55 -17.10
CA LEU A 6 -16.12 20.40 -16.32
C LEU A 6 -17.23 19.37 -16.13
N VAL A 7 -18.43 19.81 -15.75
CA VAL A 7 -19.59 18.92 -15.56
C VAL A 7 -19.99 18.21 -16.86
N GLY A 8 -19.89 18.89 -18.00
CA GLY A 8 -20.13 18.27 -19.32
C GLY A 8 -19.12 17.19 -19.71
N ALA A 9 -17.90 17.23 -19.16
CA ALA A 9 -16.86 16.24 -19.42
C ALA A 9 -16.87 15.04 -18.46
N ILE A 10 -17.58 15.11 -17.31
CA ILE A 10 -17.65 14.01 -16.33
C ILE A 10 -18.12 12.68 -16.96
N PRO A 11 -19.17 12.62 -17.79
CA PRO A 11 -19.69 11.34 -18.29
C PRO A 11 -18.68 10.54 -19.13
N SER A 12 -17.87 11.23 -19.94
CA SER A 12 -16.83 10.56 -20.74
C SER A 12 -15.63 10.14 -19.89
N ILE A 13 -15.25 10.96 -18.89
CA ILE A 13 -14.19 10.62 -17.93
C ILE A 13 -14.57 9.38 -17.12
N MET A 14 -15.83 9.26 -16.68
CA MET A 14 -16.30 8.11 -15.90
C MET A 14 -16.16 6.78 -16.67
N ASN A 15 -16.41 6.78 -17.97
CA ASN A 15 -16.24 5.57 -18.80
C ASN A 15 -14.77 5.14 -18.87
N VAL A 16 -13.84 6.08 -19.04
CA VAL A 16 -12.40 5.79 -19.08
C VAL A 16 -11.91 5.31 -17.71
N LEU A 17 -12.33 6.00 -16.63
CA LEU A 17 -11.99 5.61 -15.26
C LEU A 17 -12.47 4.19 -14.94
N LEU A 18 -13.66 3.78 -15.38
CA LEU A 18 -14.17 2.44 -15.13
C LEU A 18 -13.28 1.36 -15.78
N VAL A 19 -12.85 1.57 -17.03
CA VAL A 19 -11.91 0.66 -17.71
C VAL A 19 -10.57 0.61 -16.98
N CYS A 20 -10.03 1.76 -16.56
CA CYS A 20 -8.80 1.83 -15.77
C CYS A 20 -8.93 1.08 -14.44
N LEU A 21 -10.06 1.24 -13.74
CA LEU A 21 -10.31 0.56 -12.47
C LEU A 21 -10.31 -0.96 -12.67
N ILE A 22 -10.98 -1.49 -13.70
CA ILE A 22 -10.99 -2.94 -13.96
C ILE A 22 -9.57 -3.45 -14.26
N PHE A 23 -8.80 -2.72 -15.07
CA PHE A 23 -7.42 -3.12 -15.39
C PHE A 23 -6.53 -3.13 -14.14
N TRP A 24 -6.59 -2.08 -13.33
CA TRP A 24 -5.86 -2.00 -12.06
C TRP A 24 -6.32 -3.04 -11.04
N LEU A 25 -7.57 -3.50 -11.09
CA LEU A 25 -8.08 -4.55 -10.20
C LEU A 25 -7.28 -5.83 -10.35
N ILE A 26 -6.97 -6.21 -11.60
CA ILE A 26 -6.22 -7.43 -11.91
C ILE A 26 -4.80 -7.35 -11.30
N PHE A 27 -4.10 -6.22 -11.50
CA PHE A 27 -2.79 -6.02 -10.89
C PHE A 27 -2.86 -5.96 -9.37
N SER A 28 -3.91 -5.36 -8.82
CA SER A 28 -4.09 -5.31 -7.38
C SER A 28 -4.31 -6.71 -6.78
N ILE A 29 -5.10 -7.58 -7.43
CA ILE A 29 -5.31 -8.96 -6.96
C ILE A 29 -4.02 -9.76 -7.08
N MET A 30 -3.30 -9.63 -8.19
CA MET A 30 -1.99 -10.28 -8.35
C MET A 30 -1.00 -9.81 -7.28
N GLY A 31 -0.94 -8.49 -7.02
CA GLY A 31 -0.08 -7.89 -6.01
C GLY A 31 -0.40 -8.34 -4.60
N VAL A 32 -1.70 -8.46 -4.25
CA VAL A 32 -2.12 -8.98 -2.93
C VAL A 32 -1.68 -10.45 -2.77
N ASN A 33 -1.87 -11.29 -3.79
CA ASN A 33 -1.44 -12.70 -3.69
C ASN A 33 0.07 -12.87 -3.53
N LEU A 34 0.87 -11.98 -4.11
CA LEU A 34 2.33 -12.07 -4.06
C LEU A 34 2.95 -11.38 -2.84
N PHE A 35 2.36 -10.30 -2.35
CA PHE A 35 3.00 -9.40 -1.38
C PHE A 35 2.16 -9.10 -0.13
N ALA A 36 1.02 -9.76 0.07
CA ALA A 36 0.27 -9.63 1.32
C ALA A 36 1.12 -10.09 2.50
N GLY A 37 1.24 -9.24 3.52
CA GLY A 37 1.98 -9.55 4.74
C GLY A 37 3.50 -9.49 4.63
N THR A 38 4.08 -9.17 3.46
CA THR A 38 5.54 -9.11 3.30
C THR A 38 6.15 -7.76 3.64
N PHE A 39 5.33 -6.70 3.73
CA PHE A 39 5.79 -5.32 3.99
C PHE A 39 5.89 -4.95 5.47
N PHE A 40 5.86 -5.93 6.36
CA PHE A 40 6.09 -5.67 7.78
C PHE A 40 7.59 -5.51 8.08
N GLU A 41 7.91 -4.53 8.92
CA GLU A 41 9.27 -4.25 9.34
C GLU A 41 9.37 -4.04 10.86
N CYS A 42 10.51 -4.45 11.42
CA CYS A 42 10.89 -4.13 12.78
C CYS A 42 11.62 -2.79 12.80
N VAL A 43 11.14 -1.83 13.60
CA VAL A 43 11.73 -0.49 13.70
C VAL A 43 12.01 -0.11 15.15
N ASN A 44 13.01 0.73 15.37
CA ASN A 44 13.27 1.29 16.70
C ASN A 44 12.14 2.25 17.09
N LYS A 45 11.65 2.18 18.34
CA LYS A 45 10.56 3.04 18.83
C LYS A 45 10.98 4.51 18.91
N THR A 46 12.24 4.78 19.23
CA THR A 46 12.78 6.14 19.39
C THR A 46 13.08 6.81 18.05
N ASP A 47 13.84 6.14 17.20
CA ASP A 47 14.38 6.74 15.98
C ASP A 47 13.54 6.43 14.73
N GLY A 48 12.62 5.44 14.81
CA GLY A 48 11.81 5.00 13.69
C GLY A 48 12.59 4.30 12.57
N VAL A 49 13.90 4.08 12.78
CA VAL A 49 14.82 3.45 11.84
C VAL A 49 14.58 1.94 11.78
N ARG A 50 14.63 1.38 10.57
CA ARG A 50 14.49 -0.06 10.33
C ARG A 50 15.68 -0.81 10.91
N ILE A 51 15.39 -1.85 11.69
CA ILE A 51 16.40 -2.76 12.22
C ILE A 51 16.71 -3.81 11.16
N SER A 52 18.00 -4.10 10.95
CA SER A 52 18.43 -5.09 9.96
C SER A 52 17.96 -6.49 10.32
N HIS A 53 17.53 -7.25 9.31
CA HIS A 53 17.07 -8.63 9.44
C HIS A 53 18.18 -9.59 9.92
N LEU A 54 19.45 -9.19 9.82
CA LEU A 54 20.58 -9.95 10.38
C LEU A 54 20.57 -9.96 11.92
N ILE A 55 20.03 -8.91 12.54
CA ILE A 55 19.98 -8.75 14.00
C ILE A 55 18.66 -9.28 14.55
N VAL A 56 17.55 -8.99 13.86
CA VAL A 56 16.20 -9.42 14.25
C VAL A 56 15.57 -10.18 13.07
N PRO A 57 15.76 -11.51 12.99
CA PRO A 57 15.34 -12.31 11.85
C PRO A 57 13.87 -12.73 11.89
N LEU A 58 13.21 -12.66 13.05
CA LEU A 58 11.83 -13.10 13.21
C LEU A 58 10.99 -12.02 13.91
N LYS A 59 9.69 -11.99 13.57
CA LYS A 59 8.70 -11.11 14.20
C LYS A 59 8.66 -11.29 15.72
N ASN A 60 8.73 -12.51 16.22
CA ASN A 60 8.68 -12.81 17.65
C ASN A 60 9.82 -12.12 18.42
N VAL A 61 11.03 -12.07 17.85
CA VAL A 61 12.18 -11.39 18.43
C VAL A 61 11.97 -9.87 18.42
N CYS A 62 11.32 -9.32 17.40
CA CYS A 62 10.99 -7.90 17.39
C CYS A 62 10.00 -7.53 18.51
N GLU A 63 9.04 -8.40 18.81
CA GLU A 63 8.00 -8.16 19.82
C GLU A 63 8.50 -8.33 21.26
N THR A 64 9.61 -9.04 21.48
CA THR A 64 10.22 -9.18 22.82
C THR A 64 11.14 -8.03 23.20
N LEU A 65 11.58 -7.23 22.23
CA LEU A 65 12.49 -6.10 22.46
C LEU A 65 11.69 -4.85 22.86
N ASP A 66 11.92 -4.33 24.06
CA ASP A 66 11.18 -3.17 24.57
C ASP A 66 11.44 -1.89 23.74
N TYR A 67 12.61 -1.76 23.14
CA TYR A 67 12.93 -0.63 22.25
C TYR A 67 12.44 -0.81 20.81
N ALA A 68 11.94 -1.99 20.40
CA ALA A 68 11.54 -2.24 19.01
C ALA A 68 10.02 -2.33 18.85
N ARG A 69 9.53 -2.00 17.64
CA ARG A 69 8.12 -2.10 17.26
C ARG A 69 8.00 -2.76 15.89
N TRP A 70 7.18 -3.81 15.81
CA TRP A 70 6.75 -4.37 14.55
C TRP A 70 5.66 -3.48 13.95
N ARG A 71 5.93 -2.88 12.78
CA ARG A 71 4.96 -2.04 12.08
C ARG A 71 4.82 -2.44 10.63
N ASN A 72 3.65 -2.18 10.08
CA ASN A 72 3.41 -2.29 8.65
C ASN A 72 3.74 -0.96 7.96
N VAL A 73 4.21 -1.02 6.73
CA VAL A 73 4.38 0.16 5.88
C VAL A 73 3.00 0.71 5.50
N LYS A 74 2.86 2.05 5.43
CA LYS A 74 1.57 2.72 5.17
C LYS A 74 0.97 2.40 3.80
N VAL A 75 1.82 2.17 2.81
CA VAL A 75 1.45 1.81 1.43
C VAL A 75 1.88 0.37 1.23
N ASN A 76 0.92 -0.53 1.06
CA ASN A 76 1.14 -1.98 1.03
C ASN A 76 0.09 -2.70 0.15
N PHE A 77 0.27 -4.01 -0.01
CA PHE A 77 -0.62 -4.89 -0.78
C PHE A 77 -1.41 -5.85 0.12
N ASP A 78 -1.77 -5.46 1.34
CA ASP A 78 -2.51 -6.36 2.24
C ASP A 78 -3.98 -6.52 1.84
N ASN A 79 -4.54 -5.53 1.15
CA ASN A 79 -5.90 -5.54 0.62
C ASN A 79 -5.94 -4.88 -0.75
N VAL A 80 -6.99 -5.18 -1.53
CA VAL A 80 -7.17 -4.62 -2.88
C VAL A 80 -7.13 -3.09 -2.87
N ALA A 81 -7.84 -2.42 -1.95
CA ALA A 81 -7.84 -0.95 -1.88
C ALA A 81 -6.45 -0.35 -1.59
N ALA A 82 -5.66 -1.00 -0.73
CA ALA A 82 -4.28 -0.58 -0.46
C ALA A 82 -3.36 -0.85 -1.66
N GLY A 83 -3.61 -1.94 -2.40
CA GLY A 83 -2.96 -2.23 -3.67
C GLY A 83 -3.23 -1.14 -4.72
N TYR A 84 -4.46 -0.64 -4.84
CA TYR A 84 -4.77 0.52 -5.70
C TYR A 84 -4.00 1.77 -5.29
N LEU A 85 -3.93 2.09 -3.99
CA LEU A 85 -3.13 3.23 -3.52
C LEU A 85 -1.65 3.06 -3.86
N SER A 86 -1.14 1.84 -3.75
CA SER A 86 0.25 1.51 -4.11
C SER A 86 0.50 1.65 -5.61
N LEU A 87 -0.44 1.21 -6.45
CA LEU A 87 -0.35 1.33 -7.92
C LEU A 87 -0.46 2.78 -8.39
N LEU A 88 -1.24 3.62 -7.69
CA LEU A 88 -1.38 5.05 -7.98
C LEU A 88 -0.15 5.88 -7.59
N GLN A 89 0.70 5.35 -6.71
CA GLN A 89 1.90 6.04 -6.24
C GLN A 89 3.10 5.88 -7.21
N VAL A 90 3.08 4.86 -8.06
CA VAL A 90 4.09 4.59 -9.10
C VAL A 90 3.87 5.52 -10.29
#